data_AF-A0ABC8KUU5-F1
#
_entry.id   AF-A0ABC8KUU5-F1
#
_cell.length_a   1.000
_cell.length_b   1.000
_cell.length_c   1.000
_cell.angle_alpha   90.00
_cell.angle_beta   90.00
_cell.angle_gamma   90.00
#
_symmetry.space_group_name_H-M   'P 1'
#
loop_
_entity.id
_entity.type
_entity.pdbx_description
1 polymer ?
#
loop_
_entity_poly.entity_id
_entity_poly.type
_entity_poly.pdbx_seq_one_letter_code
_entity_poly.pdbx_strand_id
1 'polypeptide(L)'
;MENSSSCSSTLKVTCQANKTSLWKIRKILTEKSEGWLDFDNNSHVEKYLLKHLIKSINIIKKDPIKIKIDDYDRGHQHEVIFGYFHETDKYYLGEIWRLKELSVGDEVGFFYDPIAKNVCFSVLKQAKPYVQKK
;
A
#
# COMPACT_ATOMS: atom_id res chain seq x y z
N MET A 1 16.83 22.78 17.16
CA MET A 1 15.66 23.10 16.32
C MET A 1 16.21 23.44 14.94
N GLU A 2 15.94 22.76 13.84
CA GLU A 2 15.18 21.56 13.49
C GLU A 2 15.94 20.98 12.27
N ASN A 3 16.30 19.70 12.30
CA ASN A 3 16.79 19.02 11.10
C ASN A 3 15.56 18.63 10.27
N SER A 4 15.16 19.50 9.34
CA SER A 4 14.15 19.17 8.34
C SER A 4 14.74 18.20 7.32
N SER A 5 14.30 16.94 7.41
CA SER A 5 14.67 15.87 6.50
C SER A 5 14.28 16.21 5.06
N SER A 6 15.27 16.56 4.25
CA SER A 6 15.17 16.90 2.82
C SER A 6 14.93 15.70 1.90
N CYS A 7 14.31 14.60 2.38
CA CYS A 7 14.08 13.40 1.56
C CYS A 7 12.78 13.44 0.72
N SER A 8 11.92 14.47 0.87
CA SER A 8 10.55 14.44 0.33
C SER A 8 10.42 14.91 -1.13
N SER A 9 11.27 15.81 -1.63
CA SER A 9 11.04 16.49 -2.92
C SER A 9 11.44 15.65 -4.15
N THR A 10 12.61 15.03 -4.14
CA THR A 10 13.15 14.32 -5.32
C THR A 10 12.41 13.00 -5.62
N LEU A 11 12.03 12.25 -4.58
CA LEU A 11 11.23 11.04 -4.74
C LEU A 11 9.83 11.37 -5.26
N LYS A 12 9.20 12.45 -4.76
CA LYS A 12 7.87 12.89 -5.20
C LYS A 12 7.84 13.27 -6.68
N VAL A 13 8.85 13.99 -7.14
CA VAL A 13 9.04 14.31 -8.56
C VAL A 13 9.26 13.06 -9.39
N THR A 14 10.10 12.13 -8.92
CA THR A 14 10.40 10.87 -9.61
C THR A 14 9.16 9.98 -9.71
N CYS A 15 8.34 9.89 -8.65
CA CYS A 15 7.09 9.13 -8.63
C CYS A 15 6.01 9.73 -9.55
N GLN A 16 5.93 11.05 -9.60
CA GLN A 16 4.97 11.75 -10.45
C GLN A 16 5.29 11.57 -11.94
N ALA A 17 6.58 11.53 -12.29
CA ALA A 17 7.06 11.17 -13.64
C ALA A 17 6.90 9.67 -13.95
N ASN A 18 6.92 8.81 -12.92
CA ASN A 18 6.91 7.35 -13.03
C ASN A 18 5.64 6.70 -12.47
N LYS A 19 4.48 7.38 -12.55
CA LYS A 19 3.20 6.97 -11.94
C LYS A 19 2.74 5.54 -12.27
N THR A 20 3.37 4.83 -13.20
CA THR A 20 3.12 3.41 -13.48
C THR A 20 4.29 2.49 -13.13
N SER A 21 5.53 2.97 -13.09
CA SER A 21 6.70 2.10 -12.94
C SER A 21 7.06 1.80 -11.49
N LEU A 22 6.71 2.68 -10.54
CA LEU A 22 7.02 2.47 -9.12
C LEU A 22 5.99 1.61 -8.38
N TRP A 23 4.70 1.79 -8.69
CA TRP A 23 3.60 1.05 -8.06
C TRP A 23 3.51 -0.38 -8.61
N LYS A 24 4.43 -1.24 -8.18
CA LYS A 24 4.54 -2.63 -8.65
C LYS A 24 3.35 -3.49 -8.24
N ILE A 25 2.66 -3.11 -7.18
CA ILE A 25 1.43 -3.75 -6.71
C ILE A 25 0.32 -2.72 -6.82
N ARG A 26 -0.75 -3.09 -7.53
CA ARG A 26 -1.91 -2.23 -7.79
C ARG A 26 -3.16 -3.05 -7.55
N LYS A 27 -4.18 -2.43 -6.95
CA LYS A 27 -5.46 -3.08 -6.69
C LYS A 27 -6.61 -2.11 -6.90
N ILE A 28 -7.63 -2.56 -7.63
CA ILE A 28 -8.92 -1.87 -7.74
C ILE A 28 -9.78 -2.35 -6.58
N LEU A 29 -10.33 -1.41 -5.82
CA LEU A 29 -11.23 -1.74 -4.72
C LEU A 29 -12.58 -2.19 -5.29
N THR A 30 -12.89 -3.47 -5.15
CA THR A 30 -14.15 -4.06 -5.64
C THR A 30 -15.29 -3.92 -4.63
N GLU A 31 -14.96 -3.65 -3.37
CA GLU A 31 -15.89 -3.48 -2.27
C GLU A 31 -15.41 -2.39 -1.31
N LYS A 32 -16.34 -1.86 -0.50
CA LYS A 32 -16.00 -0.87 0.50
C LYS A 32 -15.17 -1.56 1.60
N SER A 33 -13.95 -1.09 1.81
CA SER A 33 -13.04 -1.66 2.80
C SER A 33 -13.22 -1.00 4.16
N GLU A 34 -13.28 -1.82 5.21
CA GLU A 34 -13.22 -1.37 6.61
C GLU A 34 -11.77 -1.25 7.14
N GLY A 35 -10.82 -0.94 6.25
CA GLY A 35 -9.40 -0.82 6.58
C GLY A 35 -8.57 -2.07 6.30
N TRP A 36 -9.13 -3.02 5.54
CA TRP A 36 -8.50 -4.28 5.19
C TRP A 36 -8.40 -4.46 3.68
N LEU A 37 -7.33 -5.09 3.22
CA LEU A 37 -7.07 -5.35 1.80
C LEU A 37 -6.28 -6.64 1.64
N ASP A 38 -6.80 -7.59 0.89
CA ASP A 38 -6.03 -8.74 0.39
C ASP A 38 -5.36 -8.41 -0.95
N PHE A 39 -4.25 -9.06 -1.26
CA PHE A 39 -3.56 -8.89 -2.53
C PHE A 39 -3.96 -9.96 -3.55
N ASP A 40 -4.06 -9.57 -4.82
CA ASP A 40 -4.50 -10.49 -5.89
C ASP A 40 -3.35 -11.35 -6.45
N ASN A 41 -2.09 -11.01 -6.14
CA ASN A 41 -0.92 -11.72 -6.66
C ASN A 41 0.17 -11.84 -5.59
N ASN A 42 0.26 -13.01 -4.96
CA ASN A 42 1.25 -13.31 -3.93
C ASN A 42 2.69 -13.19 -4.43
N SER A 43 2.99 -13.62 -5.67
CA SER A 43 4.35 -13.51 -6.22
C SER A 43 4.82 -12.07 -6.34
N HIS A 44 3.93 -11.13 -6.62
CA HIS A 44 4.26 -9.70 -6.63
C HIS A 44 4.52 -9.19 -5.21
N VAL A 45 3.69 -9.57 -4.23
CA VAL A 45 3.91 -9.23 -2.81
C VAL A 45 5.26 -9.76 -2.32
N GLU A 46 5.57 -11.02 -2.64
CA GLU A 46 6.83 -11.66 -2.28
C GLU A 46 8.04 -10.93 -2.87
N LYS A 47 7.98 -10.65 -4.18
CA LYS A 47 9.07 -10.03 -4.93
C LYS A 47 9.30 -8.56 -4.56
N TYR A 48 8.22 -7.79 -4.38
CA TYR A 48 8.29 -6.33 -4.30
C TYR A 48 8.10 -5.76 -2.89
N LEU A 49 7.54 -6.52 -1.94
CA LEU A 49 7.42 -6.11 -0.54
C LEU A 49 8.22 -7.02 0.39
N LEU A 50 7.92 -8.32 0.41
CA LEU A 50 8.47 -9.24 1.41
C LEU A 50 9.99 -9.36 1.34
N LYS A 51 10.55 -9.47 0.13
CA LYS A 51 12.00 -9.51 -0.10
C LYS A 51 12.74 -8.39 0.63
N HIS A 52 12.09 -7.25 0.86
CA HIS A 52 12.65 -6.10 1.52
C HIS A 52 12.26 -5.96 3.00
N LEU A 53 11.03 -6.35 3.36
CA LEU A 53 10.50 -6.22 4.73
C LEU A 53 11.05 -7.27 5.68
N ILE A 54 11.14 -8.54 5.26
CA ILE A 54 11.55 -9.64 6.13
C ILE A 54 12.41 -10.62 5.35
N LYS A 55 13.46 -11.15 6.00
CA LYS A 55 14.32 -12.18 5.43
C LYS A 55 13.63 -13.54 5.20
N SER A 56 12.44 -13.78 5.76
CA SER A 56 11.75 -15.06 5.70
C SER A 56 10.24 -14.91 5.55
N ILE A 57 9.71 -15.42 4.43
CA ILE A 57 8.29 -15.47 4.10
C ILE A 57 7.50 -16.29 5.12
N ASN A 58 8.11 -17.33 5.68
CA ASN A 58 7.48 -18.25 6.64
C ASN A 58 7.05 -17.56 7.94
N ILE A 59 7.63 -16.40 8.27
CA ILE A 59 7.24 -15.65 9.47
C ILE A 59 5.83 -15.08 9.30
N ILE A 60 5.56 -14.39 8.18
CA ILE A 60 4.25 -13.77 7.93
C ILE A 60 3.16 -14.82 7.68
N LYS A 61 3.52 -15.93 7.02
CA LYS A 61 2.60 -17.06 6.86
C LYS A 61 2.31 -17.80 8.16
N LYS A 62 2.94 -17.45 9.27
CA LYS A 62 2.65 -18.05 10.58
C LYS A 62 1.90 -17.07 11.47
N ASP A 63 2.43 -15.86 11.58
CA ASP A 63 1.91 -14.83 12.47
C ASP A 63 1.91 -13.47 11.74
N PRO A 64 0.80 -12.70 11.78
CA PRO A 64 0.78 -11.36 11.23
C PRO A 64 1.72 -10.44 12.00
N ILE A 65 2.38 -9.53 11.28
CA ILE A 65 3.33 -8.58 11.87
C ILE A 65 2.86 -7.15 11.71
N LYS A 66 3.43 -6.24 12.50
CA LYS A 66 3.22 -4.80 12.33
C LYS A 66 4.31 -4.22 11.45
N ILE A 67 3.90 -3.42 10.46
CA ILE A 67 4.82 -2.67 9.58
C ILE A 67 4.43 -1.20 9.53
N LYS A 68 5.37 -0.36 9.09
CA LYS A 68 5.12 1.05 8.80
C LYS A 68 4.69 1.21 7.34
N ILE A 69 3.62 1.97 7.13
CA ILE A 69 3.16 2.42 5.83
C ILE A 69 3.15 3.94 5.76
N ASP A 70 3.68 4.49 4.67
CA ASP A 70 3.60 5.91 4.36
C ASP A 70 2.44 6.17 3.41
N ASP A 71 1.44 6.92 3.87
CA ASP A 71 0.44 7.53 2.99
C ASP A 71 1.15 8.65 2.22
N TYR A 72 1.50 8.32 0.98
CA TYR A 72 2.24 9.20 0.08
C TYR A 72 1.43 10.43 -0.36
N ASP A 73 0.10 10.30 -0.38
CA ASP A 73 -0.79 11.38 -0.79
C ASP A 73 -0.88 12.45 0.31
N ARG A 74 -0.88 12.01 1.58
CA ARG A 74 -1.04 12.89 2.74
C ARG A 74 0.25 13.20 3.50
N GLY A 75 1.33 12.49 3.23
CA GLY A 75 2.61 12.68 3.92
C GLY A 75 2.57 12.22 5.38
N HIS A 76 1.80 11.18 5.69
CA HIS A 76 1.67 10.63 7.04
C HIS A 76 2.09 9.18 7.09
N GLN A 77 2.76 8.79 8.17
CA GLN A 77 3.16 7.41 8.43
C GLN A 77 2.19 6.79 9.44
N HIS A 78 1.82 5.53 9.19
CA HIS A 78 0.94 4.75 10.05
C HIS A 78 1.51 3.36 10.26
N GLU A 79 1.16 2.75 11.38
CA GLU A 79 1.45 1.34 11.64
C GLU A 79 0.24 0.51 11.19
N VAL A 80 0.51 -0.59 10.48
CA VAL A 80 -0.52 -1.46 9.89
C VAL A 80 -0.15 -2.92 10.09
N ILE A 81 -1.15 -3.80 10.02
CA ILE A 81 -0.93 -5.25 10.12
C ILE A 81 -0.64 -5.79 8.72
N PHE A 82 0.41 -6.61 8.60
CA PHE A 82 0.71 -7.37 7.39
C PHE A 82 0.72 -8.86 7.71
N GLY A 83 -0.16 -9.61 7.05
CA GLY A 83 -0.41 -11.01 7.37
C GLY A 83 -0.72 -11.86 6.15
N TYR A 84 -1.14 -13.10 6.43
CA TYR A 84 -1.54 -14.09 5.43
C TYR A 84 -2.86 -14.75 5.83
N PHE A 85 -3.83 -14.78 4.92
CA PHE A 85 -5.04 -15.58 5.05
C PHE A 85 -4.78 -16.96 4.46
N HIS A 86 -4.85 -18.00 5.29
CA HIS A 86 -4.59 -19.38 4.88
C HIS A 86 -5.76 -19.97 4.08
N GLU A 87 -6.98 -19.55 4.39
CA GLU A 87 -8.20 -20.05 3.78
C GLU A 87 -8.30 -19.66 2.31
N THR A 88 -7.80 -18.47 1.97
CA THR A 88 -7.82 -17.93 0.61
C THR A 88 -6.46 -17.93 -0.07
N ASP A 89 -5.41 -18.38 0.64
CA ASP A 89 -4.01 -18.33 0.19
C ASP A 89 -3.60 -16.93 -0.29
N LYS A 90 -3.80 -15.89 0.53
CA LYS A 90 -3.51 -14.50 0.15
C LYS A 90 -2.82 -13.70 1.24
N TYR A 91 -1.85 -12.88 0.85
CA TYR A 91 -1.36 -11.81 1.73
C TYR A 91 -2.40 -10.72 1.92
N TYR A 92 -2.38 -10.06 3.08
CA TYR A 92 -3.26 -8.94 3.35
C TYR A 92 -2.57 -7.83 4.15
N LEU A 93 -3.06 -6.60 3.98
CA LEU A 93 -2.84 -5.48 4.89
C LEU A 93 -4.12 -5.17 5.67
N GLY A 94 -3.99 -5.00 6.98
CA GLY A 94 -5.06 -4.62 7.90
C GLY A 94 -4.77 -3.30 8.60
N GLU A 95 -5.81 -2.68 9.15
CA GLU A 95 -5.74 -1.41 9.89
C GLU A 95 -5.29 -0.20 9.05
N ILE A 96 -5.43 -0.25 7.72
CA ILE A 96 -5.18 0.92 6.86
C ILE A 96 -6.39 1.85 6.93
N TRP A 97 -6.38 2.81 7.86
CA TRP A 97 -7.47 3.79 8.03
C TRP A 97 -7.88 4.47 6.71
N ARG A 98 -6.91 4.75 5.84
CA ARG A 98 -7.11 5.44 4.57
C ARG A 98 -8.05 4.68 3.63
N LEU A 99 -8.08 3.35 3.69
CA LEU A 99 -8.99 2.54 2.87
C LEU A 99 -10.47 2.76 3.21
N LYS A 100 -10.78 3.13 4.47
CA LYS A 100 -12.17 3.43 4.90
C LYS A 100 -12.73 4.67 4.21
N GLU A 101 -11.88 5.55 3.71
CA GLU A 101 -12.29 6.76 3.01
C GLU A 101 -12.48 6.54 1.49
N LEU A 102 -12.03 5.41 0.96
CA LEU A 102 -12.03 5.15 -0.48
C LEU A 102 -13.32 4.52 -0.97
N SER A 103 -13.63 4.73 -2.23
CA SER A 103 -14.83 4.23 -2.88
C SER A 103 -14.55 2.97 -3.68
N VAL A 104 -15.58 2.17 -3.89
CA VAL A 104 -15.54 1.08 -4.87
C VAL A 104 -15.17 1.66 -6.24
N GLY A 105 -14.20 1.04 -6.90
CA GLY A 105 -13.65 1.46 -8.18
C GLY A 105 -12.40 2.34 -8.07
N ASP A 106 -12.02 2.82 -6.87
CA ASP A 106 -10.74 3.46 -6.66
C ASP A 106 -9.60 2.45 -6.87
N GLU A 107 -8.49 2.90 -7.43
CA GLU A 107 -7.27 2.12 -7.60
C GLU A 107 -6.21 2.59 -6.63
N VAL A 108 -5.68 1.67 -5.84
CA VAL A 108 -4.59 1.91 -4.89
C VAL A 108 -3.29 1.25 -5.36
N GLY A 109 -2.17 1.84 -4.98
CA GLY A 109 -0.85 1.39 -5.32
C GLY A 109 0.02 1.17 -4.08
N PHE A 110 0.89 0.17 -4.16
CA PHE A 110 1.89 -0.12 -3.16
C PHE A 110 3.27 -0.32 -3.79
N PHE A 111 4.29 0.19 -3.11
CA PHE A 111 5.69 -0.15 -3.36
C PHE A 111 6.48 -0.11 -2.06
N TYR A 112 7.67 -0.70 -2.06
CA TYR A 112 8.59 -0.57 -0.94
C TYR A 112 9.66 0.48 -1.25
N ASP A 113 9.81 1.48 -0.38
CA ASP A 113 10.88 2.46 -0.46
C ASP A 113 12.14 1.91 0.24
N PRO A 114 13.23 1.60 -0.50
CA PRO A 114 14.45 1.07 0.09
C PRO A 114 15.24 2.08 0.93
N ILE A 115 15.01 3.39 0.73
CA ILE A 115 15.69 4.46 1.45
C ILE A 115 14.99 4.67 2.80
N ALA A 116 13.67 4.85 2.77
CA ALA A 116 12.86 5.06 3.98
C ALA A 116 12.56 3.75 4.75
N LYS A 117 12.79 2.59 4.11
CA LYS A 117 12.60 1.24 4.65
C LYS A 117 11.16 0.97 5.11
N ASN A 118 10.21 1.40 4.30
CA ASN A 118 8.78 1.28 4.58
C ASN A 118 7.99 0.99 3.30
N VAL A 119 6.74 0.56 3.49
CA VAL A 119 5.79 0.42 2.38
C VAL A 119 5.17 1.80 2.14
N CYS A 120 5.04 2.19 0.88
CA CYS A 120 4.32 3.39 0.49
C CYS A 120 2.96 3.02 -0.09
N PHE A 121 1.96 3.84 0.20
CA PHE A 121 0.58 3.74 -0.25
C PHE A 121 0.17 5.02 -0.98
N SER A 122 -0.60 4.89 -2.07
CA SER A 122 -1.24 6.02 -2.74
C SER A 122 -2.51 5.60 -3.47
N VAL A 123 -3.45 6.53 -3.60
CA VAL A 123 -4.59 6.43 -4.51
C VAL A 123 -4.14 6.82 -5.91
N LEU A 124 -3.98 5.84 -6.79
CA LEU A 124 -3.49 6.04 -8.16
C LEU A 124 -4.56 6.62 -9.08
N LYS A 125 -5.81 6.19 -8.88
CA LYS A 125 -6.95 6.60 -9.67
C LYS A 125 -8.19 6.60 -8.80
N GLN A 126 -8.95 7.69 -8.86
CA GLN A 126 -10.27 7.74 -8.25
C GLN A 126 -11.31 7.18 -9.22
N ALA A 127 -12.29 6.44 -8.70
CA ALA A 127 -13.50 6.10 -9.40
C ALA A 127 -14.14 7.39 -9.92
N LYS A 128 -14.68 7.34 -11.15
CA LYS A 128 -15.47 8.48 -11.63
C LYS A 128 -16.67 8.63 -10.70
N PRO A 129 -16.98 9.85 -10.23
CA PRO A 129 -18.21 10.06 -9.48
C PRO A 129 -19.37 9.56 -10.35
N TYR A 130 -20.17 8.65 -9.81
CA TYR A 130 -21.39 8.22 -10.46
C TYR A 130 -22.34 9.42 -10.43
N VAL A 131 -22.36 10.20 -11.51
CA VAL A 131 -23.40 11.21 -11.71
C VAL A 131 -24.67 10.45 -12.00
N GLN A 132 -25.51 10.26 -10.98
CA GLN A 132 -26.89 9.86 -11.21
C GLN A 132 -27.51 10.92 -12.14
N LYS A 133 -27.72 10.56 -13.40
CA LYS A 133 -28.60 11.34 -14.26
C LYS A 133 -29.99 11.23 -13.64
N LYS A 134 -30.48 12.34 -13.09
CA LYS A 134 -31.88 12.50 -12.70
C LYS A 134 -32.78 12.33 -13.91
#